data_AF-A0A956ZYL7-F1
#
_entry.id   AF-A0A956ZYL7-F1
#
_cell.length_a   1.000
_cell.length_b   1.000
_cell.length_c   1.000
_cell.angle_alpha   90.00
_cell.angle_beta   90.00
_cell.angle_gamma   90.00
#
_symmetry.space_group_name_H-M   'P 1'
#
loop_
_entity.id
_entity.type
_entity.pdbx_description
1 polymer ?
#
loop_
_entity_poly.entity_id
_entity_poly.type
_entity_poly.pdbx_seq_one_letter_code
_entity_poly.pdbx_strand_id
1 'polypeptide(L)' 'MSRSGSKSQSGSRKSYHHGDLRDALLEAAKEMIAESGVEALTLRAVARHAGVSTA' A
#
# COMPACT_ATOMS: atom_id res chain seq x y z
N MET A 1 -2.57 19.09 37.21
CA MET A 1 -2.07 17.74 36.84
C MET A 1 -3.26 16.89 36.42
N SER A 2 -3.47 16.70 35.11
CA SER A 2 -4.38 15.67 34.57
C SER A 2 -3.86 15.25 33.20
N ARG A 3 -3.44 13.99 33.11
CA ARG A 3 -2.88 13.32 31.93
C ARG A 3 -4.03 12.93 31.00
N SER A 4 -3.91 13.18 29.70
CA SER A 4 -4.69 12.53 28.64
C SER A 4 -4.07 12.92 27.30
N GLY A 5 -3.64 12.06 26.39
CA GLY A 5 -3.66 10.61 26.27
C GLY A 5 -3.04 10.35 24.90
N SER A 6 -2.04 9.48 24.84
CA SER A 6 -1.33 9.12 23.62
C SER A 6 -2.32 8.61 22.57
N LYS A 7 -2.40 9.25 21.39
CA LYS A 7 -3.16 8.70 20.26
C LYS A 7 -2.42 7.46 19.77
N SER A 8 -2.93 6.31 20.18
CA SER A 8 -2.55 4.99 19.68
C SER A 8 -2.71 4.94 18.17
N GLN A 9 -1.62 4.52 17.52
CA GLN A 9 -1.62 4.04 16.15
C GLN A 9 -2.54 2.82 16.06
N SER A 10 -3.73 2.97 15.47
CA SER A 10 -4.52 1.84 15.01
C SER A 10 -4.28 1.71 13.51
N GLY A 11 -3.48 0.71 13.12
CA GLY A 11 -3.30 0.31 11.74
C GLY A 11 -4.64 -0.03 11.12
N SER A 12 -5.23 0.92 10.41
CA SER A 12 -6.25 0.64 9.41
C SER A 12 -5.53 -0.11 8.30
N ARG A 13 -5.56 -1.44 8.34
CA ARG A 13 -5.48 -2.25 7.11
C ARG A 13 -6.53 -1.64 6.20
N LYS A 14 -6.10 -0.79 5.25
CA LYS A 14 -6.98 -0.14 4.30
C LYS A 14 -7.67 -1.28 3.58
N SER A 15 -8.91 -1.55 3.98
CA SER A 15 -9.77 -2.47 3.24
C SER A 15 -9.78 -1.97 1.82
N TYR A 16 -9.20 -2.75 0.92
CA TYR A 16 -9.27 -2.50 -0.51
C TYR A 16 -10.74 -2.32 -0.88
N HIS A 17 -11.15 -1.09 -1.13
CA HIS A 17 -12.49 -0.83 -1.65
C HIS A 17 -12.43 -1.28 -3.11
N HIS A 18 -13.35 -2.15 -3.51
CA HIS A 18 -13.27 -2.90 -4.78
C HIS A 18 -13.30 -2.03 -6.07
N GLY A 19 -13.37 -0.69 -5.94
CA GLY A 19 -13.14 0.28 -7.02
C GLY A 19 -11.70 0.83 -7.11
N ASP A 20 -10.90 0.70 -6.05
CA ASP A 20 -9.58 1.35 -5.92
C ASP A 20 -8.41 0.39 -6.16
N LEU A 21 -8.68 -0.89 -6.45
CA LEU A 21 -7.63 -1.88 -6.68
C LEU A 21 -6.73 -1.47 -7.86
N ARG A 22 -7.36 -1.05 -8.97
CA ARG A 22 -6.62 -0.60 -10.15
C ARG A 22 -5.73 0.59 -9.82
N ASP A 23 -6.28 1.58 -9.13
CA ASP A 23 -5.55 2.80 -8.82
C ASP A 23 -4.45 2.55 -7.79
N ALA A 24 -4.69 1.69 -6.79
CA ALA A 24 -3.67 1.24 -5.85
C ALA A 24 -2.53 0.47 -6.53
N LEU A 25 -2.83 -0.37 -7.53
CA LEU A 25 -1.81 -1.05 -8.33
C LEU A 25 -1.00 -0.06 -9.18
N LEU A 26 -1.66 0.98 -9.74
CA LEU A 26 -0.97 2.00 -10.51
C LEU A 26 -0.06 2.88 -9.65
N GLU A 27 -0.50 3.29 -8.46
CA GLU A 27 0.35 4.04 -7.53
C GLU A 27 1.53 3.18 -7.05
N ALA A 28 1.29 1.92 -6.68
CA ALA A 28 2.35 0.98 -6.31
C ALA A 28 3.38 0.77 -7.44
N ALA A 29 2.93 0.73 -8.70
CA ALA A 29 3.81 0.62 -9.85
C ALA A 29 4.67 1.88 -10.05
N LYS A 30 4.07 3.07 -9.90
CA LYS A 30 4.80 4.35 -10.02
C LYS A 30 5.87 4.49 -8.96
N GLU A 31 5.56 4.18 -7.70
CA GLU A 31 6.52 4.20 -6.59
C GLU A 31 7.69 3.26 -6.86
N MET A 32 7.40 2.02 -7.27
CA MET A 32 8.42 1.02 -7.59
C MET A 32 9.35 1.46 -8.72
N ILE A 33 8.80 2.05 -9.79
CA ILE A 33 9.60 2.59 -10.89
C ILE A 33 10.48 3.75 -10.40
N ALA A 34 9.95 4.64 -9.57
CA ALA A 34 10.69 5.78 -9.04
C ALA A 34 11.87 5.35 -8.15
N GLU A 35 11.72 4.26 -7.39
CA GLU A 35 12.76 3.77 -6.48
C GLU A 35 13.79 2.85 -7.15
N SER A 36 13.32 1.92 -7.99
CA SER A 36 14.13 0.79 -8.49
C SER A 36 14.24 0.72 -10.02
N GLY A 37 13.59 1.64 -10.73
CA GLY A 37 13.50 1.63 -12.18
C GLY A 37 12.49 0.62 -12.72
N VAL A 38 12.19 0.74 -14.02
CA VAL A 38 11.23 -0.11 -14.73
C VAL A 38 11.59 -1.60 -14.73
N GLU A 39 12.87 -1.94 -14.51
CA GLU A 39 13.36 -3.32 -14.55
C GLU A 39 12.92 -4.13 -13.33
N ALA A 40 12.63 -3.46 -12.22
CA ALA A 40 12.06 -4.07 -11.01
C ALA A 40 10.54 -4.29 -11.10
N LEU A 41 9.88 -3.71 -12.11
CA LEU A 41 8.43 -3.73 -12.22
C LEU A 41 7.92 -5.10 -12.69
N THR A 42 7.26 -5.83 -11.80
CA THR A 42 6.52 -7.05 -12.13
C THR A 42 5.14 -7.02 -11.50
N LEU A 43 4.16 -7.66 -12.14
CA LEU A 43 2.79 -7.74 -11.61
C LEU A 43 2.76 -8.30 -10.17
N ARG A 44 3.59 -9.31 -9.90
CA ARG A 44 3.69 -9.92 -8.57
C ARG A 44 4.27 -8.97 -7.54
N ALA A 45 5.32 -8.21 -7.91
CA ALA A 45 5.93 -7.23 -7.01
C ALA A 45 4.94 -6.09 -6.70
N VAL A 46 4.26 -5.55 -7.72
CA VAL A 46 3.25 -4.50 -7.56
C VAL A 46 2.07 -4.97 -6.71
N ALA A 47 1.56 -6.19 -6.95
CA ALA A 47 0.49 -6.77 -6.16
C ALA A 47 0.88 -6.95 -4.67
N ARG A 48 2.10 -7.40 -4.41
CA ARG A 48 2.64 -7.53 -3.05
C ARG A 48 2.84 -6.17 -2.37
N HIS A 49 3.34 -5.17 -3.11
CA HIS A 49 3.54 -3.79 -2.61
C HIS A 49 2.22 -3.11 -2.27
N ALA A 50 1.22 -3.25 -3.15
CA ALA A 50 -0.14 -2.87 -2.84
C ALA A 50 -0.68 -3.68 -1.64
N GLY A 51 -0.25 -4.92 -1.41
CA GLY A 51 -0.80 -5.76 -0.34
C GLY A 51 -2.11 -6.43 -0.76
N VAL A 52 -2.29 -6.58 -2.06
CA VAL A 52 -3.29 -7.44 -2.69
C VAL A 52 -2.66 -8.80 -2.96
N SER A 53 -2.15 -9.43 -1.91
CA SER A 53 -1.73 -10.82 -2.00
C SER A 53 -2.99 -11.68 -2.09
N THR A 54 -3.22 -12.24 -3.29
CA THR A 54 -4.10 -13.39 -3.46
C THR A 54 -3.54 -14.53 -2.61
N ALA A 55 -4.32 -14.99 -1.63
CA ALA A 55 -4.13 -16.31 -1.02
C ALA A 55 -4.36 -17.40 -2.06
#